data_AF-A0ABD6FSF6-F1
#
_entry.id   AF-A0ABD6FSF6-F1
#
_cell.length_a   1.000
_cell.length_b   1.000
_cell.length_c   1.000
_cell.angle_alpha   90.00
_cell.angle_beta   90.00
_cell.angle_gamma   90.00
#
_symmetry.space_group_name_H-M   'P 1'
#
loop_
_entity.id
_entity.type
_entity.pdbx_description
1 polymer ?
#
loop_
_entity_poly.entity_id
_entity_poly.type
_entity_poly.pdbx_seq_one_letter_code
_entity_poly.pdbx_strand_id
1 'polypeptide(L)'
;MGWGPFPFPGESEVDWVALVAEARIEEAMKEGRFDNLPGRGKPLQLKEYPFVPARLRVPYKILHDAGLAPAWIQRSQTLAELEERIGQVMEEHLAWLAREREAQERLAAQGTASSREQARARLELARRAHGHAVAQVRELMEARNRALDQFNQMVPNILWQKGRWSIPERLARFEAACRDAFPGLTAGAGPPSSAATPPPGTPLPPSGGGPEGEGDG
;
A
#
# COMPACT_ATOMS: atom_id res chain seq x y z
N MET A 1 4.90 21.36 -6.81
CA MET A 1 4.70 22.39 -5.76
C MET A 1 4.33 21.67 -4.47
N GLY A 2 5.03 21.98 -3.38
CA GLY A 2 4.66 21.68 -1.98
C GLY A 2 4.38 20.22 -1.60
N TRP A 3 5.40 19.52 -1.11
CA TRP A 3 5.14 18.41 -0.19
C TRP A 3 4.69 19.04 1.13
N GLY A 4 3.38 19.07 1.37
CA GLY A 4 2.82 19.43 2.68
C GLY A 4 3.10 18.34 3.72
N PRO A 5 3.04 18.65 5.02
CA PRO A 5 3.26 17.65 6.06
C PRO A 5 2.09 16.66 6.04
N PHE A 6 2.38 15.38 5.77
CA PHE A 6 1.39 14.32 5.89
C PHE A 6 1.15 14.03 7.38
N PRO A 7 -0.10 14.15 7.89
CA PRO A 7 -0.39 13.75 9.25
C PRO A 7 -0.56 12.23 9.29
N PHE A 8 0.31 11.54 10.02
CA PHE A 8 0.08 10.15 10.40
C PHE A 8 -0.96 10.11 11.54
N PRO A 9 -1.99 9.27 11.47
CA PRO A 9 -2.97 9.17 12.55
C PRO A 9 -2.34 8.41 13.73
N GLY A 10 -1.90 9.13 14.76
CA GLY A 10 -1.43 8.55 16.02
C GLY A 10 -0.38 9.35 16.80
N GLU A 11 0.29 10.34 16.20
CA GLU A 11 1.36 11.08 16.88
C GLU A 11 1.00 12.57 16.96
N SER A 12 0.43 13.00 18.09
CA SER A 12 0.53 14.39 18.53
C SER A 12 1.89 14.64 19.19
N GLU A 13 2.96 14.10 18.60
CA GLU A 13 4.32 14.35 19.08
C GLU A 13 4.84 15.55 18.30
N VAL A 14 5.04 16.65 19.02
CA VAL A 14 5.66 17.86 18.49
C VAL A 14 7.01 17.43 17.89
N ASP A 15 7.21 17.65 16.59
CA ASP A 15 8.51 17.43 15.95
C ASP A 15 9.50 18.45 16.52
N TRP A 16 10.14 18.05 17.63
CA TRP A 16 11.08 18.88 18.37
C TRP A 16 12.29 19.28 17.52
N VAL A 17 12.67 18.46 16.55
CA VAL A 17 13.78 18.78 15.63
C VAL A 17 13.35 19.91 14.70
N ALA A 18 12.15 19.85 14.13
CA ALA A 18 11.60 20.92 13.31
C ALA A 18 11.40 22.21 14.12
N LEU A 19 10.88 22.12 15.35
CA LEU A 19 10.64 23.30 16.20
C LEU A 19 11.94 24.02 16.58
N VAL A 20 12.98 23.27 16.96
CA VAL A 20 14.30 23.83 17.30
C VAL A 20 14.98 24.40 16.05
N ALA A 21 14.86 23.73 14.91
CA ALA A 21 15.40 24.22 13.65
C ALA A 21 14.74 25.55 13.23
N GLU A 22 13.41 25.65 13.30
CA GLU A 22 12.66 26.86 12.96
C GLU A 22 13.04 28.03 13.86
N ALA A 23 13.09 27.81 15.18
CA ALA A 23 13.52 28.84 16.14
C ALA A 23 14.94 29.35 15.84
N ARG A 24 15.85 28.48 15.43
CA ARG A 24 17.23 28.84 15.09
C ARG A 24 17.35 29.57 13.75
N ILE A 25 16.50 29.22 12.78
CA ILE A 25 16.39 29.92 11.49
C ILE A 25 15.85 31.33 11.71
N GLU A 26 14.78 31.49 12.51
CA GLU A 26 14.22 32.80 12.84
C GLU A 26 15.22 33.71 13.56
N GLU A 27 15.98 33.17 14.51
CA GLU A 27 17.02 33.92 15.22
C GLU A 27 18.12 34.39 14.25
N ALA A 28 18.59 33.49 13.36
CA ALA A 28 19.56 33.84 12.33
C ALA A 28 19.01 34.84 11.29
N MET A 29 17.70 34.84 11.02
CA MET A 29 17.04 35.87 10.21
C MET A 29 17.00 37.23 10.92
N LYS A 30 16.66 37.27 12.21
CA LYS A 30 16.67 38.50 13.02
C LYS A 30 18.07 39.10 13.15
N GLU A 31 19.09 38.26 13.21
CA GLU A 31 20.51 38.66 13.24
C GLU A 31 21.06 39.08 11.87
N GLY A 32 20.25 39.04 10.79
CA GLY A 32 20.68 39.42 9.45
C GLY A 32 21.73 38.48 8.83
N ARG A 33 21.91 37.27 9.38
CA ARG A 33 22.91 36.30 8.88
C ARG A 33 22.63 35.85 7.44
N PHE A 34 21.41 36.01 6.96
CA PHE A 34 21.00 35.70 5.59
C PHE A 34 21.11 36.88 4.61
N ASP A 35 21.41 38.10 5.09
CA ASP A 35 21.41 39.30 4.24
C ASP A 35 22.63 39.43 3.33
N ASN A 36 23.76 38.79 3.65
CA ASN A 36 24.96 38.85 2.83
C ASN A 36 25.49 37.46 2.45
N LEU A 37 24.58 36.54 2.09
CA LEU A 37 24.99 35.21 1.66
C LEU A 37 25.79 35.26 0.35
N PRO A 38 26.90 34.51 0.26
CA PRO A 38 27.63 34.37 -1.00
C PRO A 38 26.69 33.75 -2.05
N GLY A 39 26.40 34.51 -3.10
CA GLY A 39 25.48 34.09 -4.17
C GLY A 39 24.05 34.64 -4.08
N ARG A 40 23.73 35.53 -3.12
CA ARG A 40 22.42 36.24 -3.07
C ARG A 40 22.11 36.89 -4.42
N GLY A 41 20.98 36.51 -5.02
CA GLY A 41 20.52 37.02 -6.33
C GLY A 41 21.20 36.43 -7.57
N LYS A 42 22.15 35.51 -7.43
CA LYS A 42 22.76 34.78 -8.55
C LYS A 42 22.07 33.42 -8.73
N PRO A 43 21.94 32.90 -9.97
CA PRO A 43 21.46 31.55 -10.20
C PRO A 43 22.32 30.54 -9.44
N LEU A 44 21.67 29.66 -8.65
CA LEU A 44 22.35 28.60 -7.93
C LEU A 44 23.08 27.68 -8.93
N GLN A 45 24.39 27.51 -8.75
CA GLN A 45 25.18 26.57 -9.56
C GLN A 45 24.99 25.13 -9.06
N LEU A 46 23.86 24.51 -9.41
CA LEU A 46 23.52 23.14 -8.99
C LEU A 46 24.29 22.03 -9.76
N LYS A 47 25.23 22.38 -10.63
CA LYS A 47 25.95 21.43 -11.50
C LYS A 47 26.90 20.52 -10.75
N GLU A 48 27.44 20.97 -9.63
CA GLU A 48 28.33 20.18 -8.80
C GLU A 48 27.49 19.51 -7.74
N TYR A 49 26.93 18.32 -8.01
CA TYR A 49 26.15 17.53 -7.05
C TYR A 49 26.90 17.41 -5.69
N PRO A 50 26.67 18.30 -4.71
CA PRO A 50 27.61 18.50 -3.61
C PRO A 50 27.55 17.29 -2.67
N PHE A 51 26.34 16.78 -2.52
CA PHE A 51 25.93 15.65 -1.71
C PHE A 51 26.17 14.29 -2.39
N VAL A 52 26.64 14.27 -3.64
CA VAL A 52 27.01 13.03 -4.32
C VAL A 52 28.51 12.81 -4.12
N PRO A 53 28.96 11.63 -3.62
CA PRO A 53 30.37 11.30 -3.51
C PRO A 53 31.10 11.51 -4.85
N ALA A 54 32.34 12.02 -4.82
CA ALA A 54 33.08 12.44 -6.03
C ALA A 54 33.07 11.40 -7.16
N ARG A 55 33.23 10.11 -6.81
CA ARG A 55 33.19 8.97 -7.75
C ARG A 55 31.88 8.79 -8.50
N LEU A 56 30.76 9.27 -7.95
CA LEU A 56 29.41 9.14 -8.50
C LEU A 56 28.94 10.40 -9.24
N ARG A 57 29.65 11.54 -9.12
CA ARG A 57 29.23 12.81 -9.73
C ARG A 57 29.20 12.76 -11.25
N VAL A 58 30.21 12.13 -11.87
CA VAL A 58 30.29 11.99 -13.34
C VAL A 58 29.17 11.09 -13.89
N PRO A 59 28.93 9.88 -13.35
CA PRO A 59 27.77 9.07 -13.73
C PRO A 59 26.42 9.79 -13.55
N TYR A 60 26.20 10.48 -12.43
CA TYR A 60 24.96 11.22 -12.18
C TYR A 60 24.79 12.38 -13.16
N LYS A 61 25.86 13.11 -13.46
CA LYS A 61 25.87 14.20 -14.43
C LYS A 61 25.51 13.72 -15.83
N ILE A 62 26.07 12.60 -16.28
CA ILE A 62 25.78 12.01 -17.60
C ILE A 62 24.30 11.62 -17.70
N LEU A 63 23.76 10.95 -16.68
CA LEU A 63 22.33 10.56 -16.66
C LEU A 63 21.40 11.77 -16.67
N HIS A 64 21.70 12.78 -15.86
CA HIS A 64 20.94 14.02 -15.79
C HIS A 64 20.99 14.80 -17.11
N ASP A 65 22.18 14.98 -17.69
CA ASP A 65 22.39 15.73 -18.92
C ASP A 65 21.75 15.01 -20.14
N ALA A 66 21.59 13.69 -20.07
CA ALA A 66 20.85 12.89 -21.07
C ALA A 66 19.32 12.93 -20.89
N GLY A 67 18.79 13.65 -19.88
CA GLY A 67 17.36 13.62 -19.53
C GLY A 67 16.87 12.27 -19.02
N LEU A 68 17.79 11.35 -18.70
CA LEU A 68 17.48 10.00 -18.24
C LEU A 68 17.24 10.06 -16.73
N ALA A 69 15.96 10.15 -16.35
CA ALA A 69 15.54 9.90 -14.99
C ALA A 69 16.05 8.51 -14.56
N PRO A 70 16.78 8.39 -13.44
CA PRO A 70 17.20 7.09 -12.92
C PRO A 70 16.04 6.11 -12.84
N ALA A 71 16.28 4.83 -13.12
CA ALA A 71 15.23 3.81 -13.21
C ALA A 71 14.29 3.76 -11.99
N TRP A 72 14.79 4.09 -10.79
CA TRP A 72 13.99 4.17 -9.57
C TRP A 72 12.91 5.26 -9.60
N ILE A 73 13.07 6.35 -10.36
CA ILE A 73 12.04 7.38 -10.55
C ILE A 73 10.85 6.78 -11.30
N GLN A 74 11.08 6.07 -12.41
CA GLN A 74 10.01 5.42 -13.17
C GLN A 74 9.28 4.38 -12.32
N ARG A 75 10.02 3.60 -11.51
CA ARG A 75 9.42 2.63 -10.57
C ARG A 75 8.59 3.30 -9.48
N SER A 76 8.97 4.50 -9.04
CA SER A 76 8.17 5.28 -8.09
C SER A 76 6.82 5.72 -8.69
N GLN A 77 6.78 5.98 -10.00
CA GLN A 77 5.54 6.28 -10.71
C GLN A 77 4.63 5.04 -10.77
N THR A 78 5.18 3.86 -11.11
CA THR A 78 4.41 2.60 -11.07
C THR A 78 3.83 2.32 -9.68
N LEU A 79 4.58 2.61 -8.62
CA LEU A 79 4.06 2.50 -7.25
C LEU A 79 2.88 3.46 -7.03
N ALA A 80 3.00 4.72 -7.43
CA ALA A 80 1.93 5.71 -7.29
C ALA A 80 0.67 5.29 -8.08
N GLU A 81 0.83 4.81 -9.31
CA GLU A 81 -0.26 4.31 -10.17
C GLU A 81 -0.99 3.11 -9.53
N LEU A 82 -0.26 2.17 -8.94
CA LEU A 82 -0.85 1.03 -8.23
C LEU A 82 -1.59 1.48 -6.97
N GLU A 83 -1.02 2.41 -6.20
CA GLU A 83 -1.65 2.96 -4.99
C GLU A 83 -2.95 3.70 -5.34
N GLU A 84 -2.96 4.50 -6.40
CA GLU A 84 -4.15 5.17 -6.92
C GLU A 84 -5.19 4.16 -7.38
N ARG A 85 -4.79 3.14 -8.15
CA ARG A 85 -5.71 2.12 -8.66
C ARG A 85 -6.38 1.33 -7.54
N ILE A 86 -5.66 1.03 -6.47
CA ILE A 86 -6.21 0.37 -5.26
C ILE A 86 -7.27 1.27 -4.63
N GLY A 87 -6.98 2.56 -4.47
CA GLY A 87 -7.93 3.54 -3.94
C GLY A 87 -9.22 3.61 -4.76
N GLN A 88 -9.09 3.75 -6.09
CA GLN A 88 -10.23 3.82 -7.01
C GLN A 88 -11.13 2.58 -6.91
N VAL A 89 -10.55 1.37 -6.97
CA VAL A 89 -11.33 0.12 -6.89
C VAL A 89 -12.06 0.01 -5.56
N MET A 90 -11.41 0.37 -4.45
CA MET A 90 -12.03 0.35 -3.13
C MET A 90 -13.19 1.35 -3.02
N GLU A 91 -13.00 2.57 -3.51
CA GLU A 91 -14.02 3.63 -3.48
C GLU A 91 -15.21 3.31 -4.37
N GLU A 92 -14.96 2.88 -5.61
CA GLU A 92 -15.99 2.44 -6.56
C GLU A 92 -16.85 1.32 -5.98
N HIS A 93 -16.21 0.33 -5.34
CA HIS A 93 -16.91 -0.80 -4.73
C HIS A 93 -17.76 -0.38 -3.52
N LEU A 94 -17.26 0.50 -2.65
CA LEU A 94 -18.02 1.03 -1.51
C LEU A 94 -19.22 1.86 -1.97
N ALA A 95 -19.02 2.73 -2.96
CA ALA A 95 -20.10 3.53 -3.54
C ALA A 95 -21.15 2.67 -4.25
N TRP A 96 -20.73 1.57 -4.86
CA TRP A 96 -21.64 0.58 -5.42
C TRP A 96 -22.46 -0.15 -4.34
N LEU A 97 -21.81 -0.62 -3.26
CA LEU A 97 -22.50 -1.26 -2.13
C LEU A 97 -23.54 -0.34 -1.46
N ALA A 98 -23.22 0.95 -1.30
CA ALA A 98 -24.16 1.92 -0.73
C ALA A 98 -25.43 2.05 -1.59
N ARG A 99 -25.29 2.16 -2.92
CA ARG A 99 -26.44 2.19 -3.85
C ARG A 99 -27.25 0.90 -3.83
N GLU A 100 -26.57 -0.24 -3.68
CA GLU A 100 -27.23 -1.55 -3.63
C GLU A 100 -28.05 -1.71 -2.34
N ARG A 101 -27.56 -1.18 -1.21
CA ARG A 101 -28.31 -1.11 0.05
C ARG A 101 -29.61 -0.30 -0.10
N GLU A 102 -29.54 0.89 -0.68
CA GLU A 102 -30.73 1.71 -0.92
C GLU A 102 -31.75 1.01 -1.85
N ALA A 103 -31.27 0.24 -2.83
CA ALA A 103 -32.13 -0.57 -3.68
C ALA A 103 -32.84 -1.69 -2.88
N GLN A 104 -32.13 -2.35 -1.96
CA GLN A 104 -32.71 -3.36 -1.08
C GLN A 104 -33.74 -2.79 -0.11
N GLU A 105 -33.46 -1.63 0.50
CA GLU A 105 -34.40 -0.97 1.42
C GLU A 105 -35.71 -0.59 0.71
N ARG A 106 -35.61 -0.09 -0.54
CA ARG A 106 -36.79 0.18 -1.39
C ARG A 106 -37.60 -1.06 -1.71
N LEU A 107 -36.94 -2.18 -1.99
CA LEU A 107 -37.61 -3.47 -2.21
C LEU A 107 -38.28 -3.95 -0.91
N ALA A 108 -37.57 -3.91 0.21
CA ALA A 108 -38.09 -4.31 1.50
C ALA A 108 -39.36 -3.54 1.89
N ALA A 109 -39.41 -2.23 1.60
CA ALA A 109 -40.57 -1.38 1.84
C ALA A 109 -41.83 -1.81 1.05
N GLN A 110 -41.69 -2.47 -0.10
CA GLN A 110 -42.83 -2.97 -0.88
C GLN A 110 -43.52 -4.17 -0.21
N GLY A 111 -42.81 -4.93 0.63
CA GLY A 111 -43.37 -6.01 1.44
C GLY A 111 -43.91 -7.26 0.72
N THR A 112 -43.87 -7.31 -0.62
CA THR A 112 -44.41 -8.42 -1.43
C THR A 112 -43.51 -9.65 -1.44
N ALA A 113 -44.07 -10.84 -1.72
CA ALA A 113 -43.31 -12.08 -1.86
C ALA A 113 -42.25 -12.00 -2.98
N SER A 114 -42.63 -11.43 -4.14
CA SER A 114 -41.71 -11.20 -5.27
C SER A 114 -40.59 -10.23 -4.90
N SER A 115 -40.89 -9.18 -4.13
CA SER A 115 -39.87 -8.23 -3.68
C SER A 115 -38.84 -8.89 -2.73
N ARG A 116 -39.29 -9.78 -1.83
CA ARG A 116 -38.37 -10.53 -0.94
C ARG A 116 -37.46 -11.47 -1.73
N GLU A 117 -37.98 -12.12 -2.76
CA GLU A 117 -37.17 -12.97 -3.66
C GLU A 117 -36.13 -12.14 -4.42
N GLN A 118 -36.54 -10.99 -4.98
CA GLN A 118 -35.62 -10.07 -5.65
C GLN A 118 -34.53 -9.55 -4.69
N ALA A 119 -34.89 -9.18 -3.46
CA ALA A 119 -33.93 -8.74 -2.45
C ALA A 119 -32.88 -9.82 -2.12
N ARG A 120 -33.30 -11.09 -2.03
CA ARG A 120 -32.39 -12.24 -1.83
C ARG A 120 -31.45 -12.44 -3.03
N ALA A 121 -31.99 -12.41 -4.25
CA ALA A 121 -31.16 -12.54 -5.46
C ALA A 121 -30.11 -11.43 -5.56
N ARG A 122 -30.48 -10.20 -5.22
CA ARG A 122 -29.58 -9.05 -5.18
C ARG A 122 -28.49 -9.18 -4.09
N LEU A 123 -28.83 -9.69 -2.90
CA LEU A 123 -27.86 -9.99 -1.85
C LEU A 123 -26.80 -11.00 -2.32
N GLU A 124 -27.25 -12.07 -2.98
CA GLU A 124 -26.34 -13.10 -3.52
C GLU A 124 -25.43 -12.53 -4.62
N LEU A 125 -25.95 -11.66 -5.48
CA LEU A 125 -25.14 -10.94 -6.46
C LEU A 125 -24.10 -10.03 -5.77
N ALA A 126 -24.52 -9.30 -4.73
CA ALA A 126 -23.65 -8.44 -3.93
C ALA A 126 -22.50 -9.20 -3.28
N ARG A 127 -22.77 -10.40 -2.75
CA ARG A 127 -21.76 -11.30 -2.18
C ARG A 127 -20.70 -11.72 -3.21
N ARG A 128 -21.14 -12.14 -4.39
CA ARG A 128 -20.23 -12.57 -5.47
C ARG A 128 -19.38 -11.40 -5.94
N ALA A 129 -20.00 -10.25 -6.21
CA ALA A 129 -19.30 -9.03 -6.62
C ALA A 129 -18.28 -8.58 -5.57
N HIS A 130 -18.64 -8.63 -4.29
CA HIS A 130 -17.71 -8.32 -3.19
C HIS A 130 -16.52 -9.29 -3.14
N GLY A 131 -16.75 -10.59 -3.29
CA GLY A 131 -15.67 -11.57 -3.37
C GLY A 131 -14.67 -11.28 -4.50
N HIS A 132 -15.18 -10.89 -5.67
CA HIS A 132 -14.33 -10.46 -6.80
C HIS A 132 -13.57 -9.17 -6.50
N ALA A 133 -14.22 -8.16 -5.90
CA ALA A 133 -13.57 -6.91 -5.52
C ALA A 133 -12.45 -7.12 -4.50
N VAL A 134 -12.67 -7.94 -3.46
CA VAL A 134 -11.64 -8.28 -2.47
C VAL A 134 -10.46 -9.00 -3.13
N ALA A 135 -10.73 -9.95 -4.03
CA ALA A 135 -9.68 -10.65 -4.77
C ALA A 135 -8.84 -9.68 -5.63
N GLN A 136 -9.49 -8.75 -6.32
CA GLN A 136 -8.83 -7.74 -7.15
C GLN A 136 -7.98 -6.78 -6.31
N VAL A 137 -8.51 -6.27 -5.18
CA VAL A 137 -7.77 -5.39 -4.27
C VAL A 137 -6.54 -6.11 -3.70
N ARG A 138 -6.68 -7.38 -3.32
CA ARG A 138 -5.57 -8.22 -2.86
C ARG A 138 -4.48 -8.32 -3.93
N GLU A 139 -4.85 -8.67 -5.16
CA GLU A 139 -3.91 -8.80 -6.27
C GLU A 139 -3.14 -7.49 -6.54
N LEU A 140 -3.83 -6.35 -6.51
CA LEU A 140 -3.22 -5.04 -6.67
C LEU A 140 -2.24 -4.72 -5.52
N MET A 141 -2.60 -5.03 -4.27
CA MET A 141 -1.71 -4.84 -3.12
C MET A 141 -0.47 -5.74 -3.20
N GLU A 142 -0.63 -6.99 -3.66
CA GLU A 142 0.50 -7.90 -3.92
C GLU A 142 1.40 -7.36 -5.04
N ALA A 143 0.81 -6.83 -6.12
CA ALA A 143 1.54 -6.19 -7.21
C ALA A 143 2.32 -4.96 -6.72
N ARG A 144 1.71 -4.13 -5.87
CA ARG A 144 2.37 -2.98 -5.22
C ARG A 144 3.54 -3.43 -4.36
N ASN A 145 3.39 -4.49 -3.56
CA ASN A 145 4.48 -5.03 -2.74
C ASN A 145 5.63 -5.59 -3.61
N ARG A 146 5.35 -6.23 -4.75
CA ARG A 146 6.38 -6.67 -5.71
C ARG A 146 7.10 -5.48 -6.36
N ALA A 147 6.36 -4.45 -6.77
CA ALA A 147 6.93 -3.23 -7.33
C ALA A 147 7.82 -2.50 -6.32
N LEU A 148 7.41 -2.51 -5.04
CA LEU A 148 8.20 -1.96 -3.94
C LEU A 148 9.53 -2.69 -3.76
N ASP A 149 9.53 -4.02 -3.79
CA ASP A 149 10.78 -4.79 -3.65
C ASP A 149 11.78 -4.44 -4.75
N GLN A 150 11.30 -4.32 -5.99
CA GLN A 150 12.12 -3.88 -7.12
C GLN A 150 12.63 -2.45 -6.93
N PHE A 151 11.78 -1.54 -6.44
CA PHE A 151 12.19 -0.18 -6.13
C PHE A 151 13.27 -0.14 -5.05
N ASN A 152 13.08 -0.84 -3.93
CA ASN A 152 14.03 -0.87 -2.82
C ASN A 152 15.39 -1.48 -3.20
N GLN A 153 15.43 -2.42 -4.16
CA GLN A 153 16.68 -2.96 -4.72
C GLN A 153 17.46 -1.95 -5.58
N MET A 154 16.78 -0.97 -6.18
CA MET A 154 17.40 0.03 -7.07
C MET A 154 17.79 1.31 -6.35
N VAL A 155 17.22 1.56 -5.18
CA VAL A 155 17.46 2.77 -4.41
C VAL A 155 18.81 2.68 -3.69
N PRO A 156 19.77 3.60 -3.97
CA PRO A 156 21.12 3.54 -3.41
C PRO A 156 21.19 3.99 -1.94
N ASN A 157 20.11 4.55 -1.39
CA ASN A 157 20.05 5.07 -0.03
C ASN A 157 18.89 4.43 0.75
N ILE A 158 19.22 3.73 1.84
CA ILE A 158 18.22 3.04 2.67
C ILE A 158 17.13 3.97 3.21
N LEU A 159 17.44 5.26 3.41
CA LEU A 159 16.47 6.26 3.89
C LEU A 159 15.37 6.57 2.87
N TRP A 160 15.54 6.19 1.59
CA TRP A 160 14.54 6.38 0.54
C TRP A 160 13.76 5.10 0.23
N GLN A 161 14.03 4.01 0.95
CA GLN A 161 13.23 2.78 0.83
C GLN A 161 11.86 2.97 1.48
N LYS A 162 10.82 2.36 0.89
CA LYS A 162 9.46 2.37 1.46
C LYS A 162 9.15 1.03 2.13
N GLY A 163 8.26 1.04 3.11
CA GLY A 163 7.82 -0.15 3.83
C GLY A 163 6.79 -0.99 3.06
N ARG A 164 6.86 -2.31 3.24
CA ARG A 164 5.83 -3.24 2.73
C ARG A 164 4.50 -2.98 3.42
N TRP A 165 3.42 -3.19 2.67
CA TRP A 165 2.08 -3.17 3.25
C TRP A 165 1.73 -4.54 3.82
N SER A 166 1.19 -4.56 5.04
CA SER A 166 0.46 -5.71 5.58
C SER A 166 -0.84 -5.87 4.81
N ILE A 167 -0.86 -6.83 3.88
CA ILE A 167 -2.04 -7.14 3.06
C ILE A 167 -3.22 -7.61 3.94
N PRO A 168 -3.01 -8.52 4.93
CA PRO A 168 -4.11 -8.98 5.78
C PRO A 168 -4.79 -7.84 6.54
N GLU A 169 -4.02 -6.93 7.14
CA GLU A 169 -4.59 -5.79 7.90
C GLU A 169 -5.37 -4.83 7.00
N ARG A 170 -4.81 -4.52 5.82
CA ARG A 170 -5.46 -3.58 4.89
C ARG A 170 -6.73 -4.17 4.28
N LEU A 171 -6.71 -5.45 3.91
CA LEU A 171 -7.91 -6.16 3.46
C LEU A 171 -8.95 -6.23 4.58
N ALA A 172 -8.55 -6.54 5.82
CA ALA A 172 -9.47 -6.57 6.95
C ALA A 172 -10.16 -5.20 7.17
N ARG A 173 -9.41 -4.10 7.01
CA ARG A 173 -9.98 -2.74 7.06
C ARG A 173 -10.95 -2.47 5.92
N PHE A 174 -10.63 -2.88 4.70
CA PHE A 174 -11.51 -2.73 3.54
C PHE A 174 -12.80 -3.55 3.68
N GLU A 175 -12.68 -4.82 4.08
CA GLU A 175 -13.82 -5.70 4.34
C GLU A 175 -14.70 -5.18 5.48
N ALA A 176 -14.10 -4.61 6.54
CA ALA A 176 -14.86 -3.94 7.59
C ALA A 176 -15.69 -2.78 7.05
N ALA A 177 -15.08 -1.87 6.27
CA ALA A 177 -15.80 -0.79 5.63
C ALA A 177 -16.94 -1.27 4.70
N CYS A 178 -16.73 -2.39 3.98
CA CYS A 178 -17.76 -3.00 3.15
C CYS A 178 -18.93 -3.56 3.97
N ARG A 179 -18.65 -4.19 5.12
CA ARG A 179 -19.69 -4.68 6.05
C ARG A 179 -20.51 -3.55 6.65
N ASP A 180 -19.86 -2.44 6.99
CA ASP A 180 -20.54 -1.26 7.54
C ASP A 180 -21.42 -0.59 6.48
N ALA A 181 -20.96 -0.53 5.23
CA ALA A 181 -21.73 0.00 4.11
C ALA A 181 -22.95 -0.87 3.76
N PHE A 182 -22.82 -2.21 3.86
CA PHE A 182 -23.86 -3.16 3.49
C PHE A 182 -23.99 -4.28 4.55
N PRO A 183 -24.88 -4.13 5.55
CA PRO A 183 -25.11 -5.14 6.56
C PRO A 183 -25.62 -6.47 5.96
N GLY A 184 -25.02 -7.59 6.37
CA GLY A 184 -25.38 -8.93 5.86
C GLY A 184 -24.55 -9.42 4.65
N LEU A 185 -23.61 -8.61 4.17
CA LEU A 185 -22.71 -8.95 3.06
C LEU A 185 -21.94 -10.26 3.35
N THR A 186 -21.33 -10.38 4.53
CA THR A 186 -20.47 -11.54 4.86
C THR A 186 -21.19 -12.63 5.68
N ALA A 187 -22.50 -12.48 5.97
CA ALA A 187 -23.23 -13.38 6.87
C ALA A 187 -23.41 -14.83 6.35
N GLY A 188 -22.89 -15.16 5.16
CA GLY A 188 -22.84 -16.53 4.61
C GLY A 188 -21.45 -17.16 4.58
N ALA A 189 -20.39 -16.41 4.91
CA ALA A 189 -19.05 -16.94 5.10
C ALA A 189 -18.78 -16.97 6.61
N GLY A 190 -19.09 -18.09 7.25
CA GLY A 190 -18.49 -18.38 8.55
C GLY A 190 -16.96 -18.23 8.43
N PRO A 191 -16.26 -17.89 9.52
CA PRO A 191 -14.80 -17.91 9.49
C PRO A 191 -14.34 -19.24 8.90
N PRO A 192 -13.30 -19.30 8.04
CA PRO A 192 -12.77 -20.58 7.63
C PRO A 192 -12.52 -21.35 8.91
N SER A 193 -13.23 -22.47 9.07
CA SER A 193 -12.99 -23.41 10.16
C SER A 193 -11.49 -23.59 10.20
N SER A 194 -10.90 -23.11 11.28
CA SER A 194 -9.46 -23.14 11.54
C SER A 194 -9.02 -24.56 11.27
N ALA A 195 -8.48 -24.80 10.08
CA ALA A 195 -7.78 -26.02 9.75
C ALA A 195 -6.73 -26.15 10.85
N ALA A 196 -6.89 -27.19 11.65
CA ALA A 196 -6.08 -27.48 12.80
C ALA A 196 -4.61 -27.34 12.40
N THR A 197 -3.95 -26.29 12.90
CA THR A 197 -2.50 -26.28 13.04
C THR A 197 -2.19 -27.43 14.00
N PRO A 198 -1.54 -28.53 13.56
CA PRO A 198 -1.07 -29.51 14.52
C PRO A 198 -0.03 -28.83 15.42
N PRO A 199 0.00 -29.13 16.74
CA PRO A 199 0.96 -28.51 17.65
C PRO A 199 2.39 -28.85 17.21
N PRO A 200 3.37 -27.94 17.37
CA PRO A 200 4.76 -28.22 17.06
C PRO A 200 5.28 -29.27 18.05
N GLY A 201 5.61 -30.47 17.56
CA GLY A 201 6.23 -31.48 18.43
C GLY A 201 6.02 -32.94 18.08
N THR A 202 5.44 -33.30 16.93
CA THR A 202 5.40 -34.72 16.53
C THR A 202 6.65 -35.08 15.72
N PRO A 203 7.57 -35.93 16.21
CA PRO A 203 8.71 -36.38 15.41
C PRO A 203 8.24 -37.26 14.25
N LEU A 204 8.84 -37.06 13.06
CA LEU A 204 8.63 -37.95 11.91
C LEU A 204 9.03 -39.39 12.28
N PRO A 205 8.26 -40.41 11.87
CA PRO A 205 8.72 -41.79 11.99
C PRO A 205 9.93 -42.04 11.06
N PRO A 206 10.88 -42.90 11.46
CA PRO A 206 12.06 -43.18 10.65
C PRO A 206 11.65 -43.84 9.33
N SER A 207 12.25 -43.36 8.24
CA SER A 207 12.20 -43.98 6.92
C SER A 207 12.65 -45.44 7.04
N GLY A 208 11.68 -46.35 6.99
CA GLY A 208 11.93 -47.78 6.96
C GLY A 208 12.68 -48.13 5.68
N GLY A 209 13.90 -48.65 5.83
CA GLY A 209 14.62 -49.31 4.77
C GLY A 209 13.83 -50.51 4.26
N GLY A 210 13.54 -50.53 2.97
CA GLY A 210 13.11 -51.72 2.26
C GLY A 210 14.34 -52.60 1.99
N PRO A 211 14.26 -53.92 2.24
CA PRO A 211 15.38 -54.82 2.08
C PRO A 211 15.70 -55.10 0.61
N GLU A 212 17.00 -55.15 0.33
CA GLU A 212 17.60 -55.81 -0.83
C GLU A 212 17.29 -57.32 -0.81
N GLY A 213 17.13 -57.90 -2.01
CA GLY A 213 16.91 -59.34 -2.27
C GLY A 213 16.07 -59.52 -3.53
N GLU A 214 16.63 -59.62 -4.74
CA GLU A 214 17.42 -60.73 -5.32
C GLU A 214 16.55 -61.81 -5.99
N GLY A 215 16.90 -62.10 -7.26
CA GLY A 215 16.40 -63.19 -8.12
C GLY A 215 15.21 -62.82 -9.02
N ASP A 216 15.06 -63.31 -10.26
CA ASP A 216 15.88 -63.99 -11.27
C ASP A 216 14.90 -64.18 -12.46
N GLY A 217 15.34 -64.14 -13.73
CA GLY A 217 14.50 -64.52 -14.88
C GLY A 217 14.50 -63.58 -16.09
#